data_AF-A0A817I9Y7-F1
#
_entry.id   AF-A0A817I9Y7-F1
#
_cell.length_a   1.000
_cell.length_b   1.000
_cell.length_c   1.000
_cell.angle_alpha   90.00
_cell.angle_beta   90.00
_cell.angle_gamma   90.00
#
_symmetry.space_group_name_H-M   'P 1'
#
loop_
_entity.id
_entity.type
_entity.pdbx_description
1 polymer ?
#
loop_
_entity_poly.entity_id
_entity_poly.type
_entity_poly.pdbx_seq_one_letter_code
_entity_poly.pdbx_strand_id
1 'polypeptide(L)'
;MAGTQMIKVTLQRDSLQTPWGFRLQGGADFCMPFTVNKITAGSPADGILHRGDIILDIDQKPISSMPHADALELVQRAGEEFGPVVFTIIMTIRQAFSILLSCIFYGHYLSWYSIVGINIVFLAIFIHAFYQFKRSKQSNSSIV
;
A
#
# COMPACT_ATOMS: atom_id res chain seq x y z
N MET A 1 0.85 31.32 -26.14
CA MET A 1 1.17 29.88 -26.03
C MET A 1 1.19 29.56 -24.54
N ALA A 2 0.10 29.03 -23.99
CA ALA A 2 0.03 28.71 -22.57
C ALA A 2 0.99 27.55 -22.29
N GLY A 3 2.06 27.81 -21.53
CA GLY A 3 3.05 26.80 -21.19
C GLY A 3 2.43 25.74 -20.29
N THR A 4 2.66 24.47 -20.61
CA THR A 4 2.28 23.35 -19.75
C THR A 4 3.08 23.45 -18.45
N GLN A 5 2.42 23.81 -17.35
CA GLN A 5 3.08 23.88 -16.04
C GLN A 5 3.02 22.50 -15.38
N MET A 6 4.18 21.93 -15.08
CA MET A 6 4.27 20.72 -14.27
C MET A 6 4.05 21.10 -12.80
N ILE A 7 2.96 20.59 -12.22
CA ILE A 7 2.59 20.85 -10.82
C ILE A 7 2.72 19.53 -10.05
N LYS A 8 3.55 19.54 -9.00
CA LYS A 8 3.61 18.43 -8.06
C LYS A 8 2.43 18.55 -7.09
N VAL A 9 1.51 17.60 -7.19
CA VAL A 9 0.34 17.52 -6.32
C VAL A 9 0.55 16.39 -5.30
N THR A 10 0.15 16.61 -4.05
CA THR A 10 0.11 15.58 -3.02
C THR A 10 -1.33 15.43 -2.55
N LEU A 11 -1.92 14.26 -2.84
CA LEU A 11 -3.25 13.90 -2.37
C LEU A 11 -3.12 13.17 -1.03
N GLN A 12 -3.97 13.49 -0.07
CA GLN A 12 -4.03 12.82 1.23
C GLN A 12 -5.40 12.17 1.41
N ARG A 13 -5.43 10.92 1.89
CA ARG A 13 -6.66 10.19 2.20
C ARG A 13 -6.57 9.59 3.60
N ASP A 14 -7.69 9.63 4.34
CA ASP A 14 -7.74 9.16 5.73
C ASP A 14 -7.75 7.63 5.86
N SER A 15 -8.22 6.93 4.82
CA SER A 15 -8.36 5.47 4.81
C SER A 15 -8.11 4.90 3.41
N LEU A 16 -7.58 3.67 3.35
CA LEU A 16 -7.36 2.91 2.11
C LEU A 16 -8.68 2.54 1.41
N GLN A 17 -9.77 2.49 2.17
CA GLN A 17 -11.11 2.23 1.64
C GLN A 17 -11.69 3.44 0.88
N THR A 18 -11.17 4.64 1.15
CA THR A 18 -11.60 5.84 0.44
C THR A 18 -10.91 5.86 -0.92
N PRO A 19 -11.66 5.80 -2.03
CA PRO A 19 -11.08 5.93 -3.36
C PRO A 19 -10.54 7.35 -3.54
N TRP A 20 -9.46 7.50 -4.30
CA TRP A 20 -8.90 8.81 -4.63
C TRP A 20 -9.89 9.74 -5.34
N GLY A 21 -10.88 9.16 -6.00
CA GLY A 21 -12.01 9.88 -6.57
C GLY A 21 -11.73 10.55 -7.90
N PHE A 22 -10.66 10.17 -8.60
CA PHE A 22 -10.48 10.50 -10.01
C PHE A 22 -10.45 9.22 -10.87
N ARG A 23 -10.83 9.36 -12.14
CA ARG A 23 -10.72 8.29 -13.15
C ARG A 23 -9.60 8.64 -14.12
N LEU A 24 -8.66 7.72 -14.27
CA LEU A 24 -7.58 7.81 -15.22
C LEU A 24 -8.01 7.21 -16.57
N GLN A 25 -7.59 7.83 -17.66
CA GLN A 25 -7.80 7.36 -19.03
C GLN A 25 -6.48 7.45 -19.79
N GLY A 26 -6.23 6.52 -20.71
CA GLY A 26 -4.99 6.44 -21.46
C GLY A 26 -4.13 5.27 -21.01
N GLY A 27 -2.94 5.15 -21.59
CA GLY A 27 -2.04 4.03 -21.40
C GLY A 27 -1.16 3.82 -22.62
N ALA A 28 0.02 3.24 -22.38
CA ALA A 28 0.95 2.90 -23.46
C ALA A 28 0.33 1.90 -24.47
N ASP A 29 -0.56 1.04 -23.99
CA ASP A 29 -1.36 0.10 -24.78
C ASP A 29 -2.38 0.78 -25.72
N PHE A 30 -2.81 1.98 -25.39
CA PHE A 30 -3.73 2.77 -26.20
C PHE A 30 -3.05 3.90 -26.98
N CYS A 31 -1.72 4.03 -26.89
CA CYS A 31 -0.95 5.15 -27.44
C CYS A 31 -1.52 6.52 -27.05
N MET A 32 -2.15 6.61 -25.88
CA MET A 32 -2.77 7.83 -25.37
C MET A 32 -2.13 8.23 -24.04
N PRO A 33 -1.84 9.52 -23.82
CA PRO A 33 -1.30 9.98 -22.55
C PRO A 33 -2.31 9.76 -21.43
N PHE A 34 -1.79 9.56 -20.21
CA PHE A 34 -2.61 9.41 -19.03
C PHE A 34 -3.29 10.74 -18.67
N THR A 35 -4.62 10.77 -18.72
CA THR A 35 -5.45 11.96 -18.51
C THR A 35 -6.55 11.70 -17.50
N VAL A 36 -6.95 12.74 -16.77
CA VAL A 36 -8.07 12.67 -15.83
C VAL A 36 -9.39 12.83 -16.58
N ASN A 37 -10.20 11.77 -16.62
CA ASN A 37 -11.49 11.77 -17.31
C ASN A 37 -12.63 12.30 -16.43
N LYS A 38 -12.64 11.92 -15.14
CA LYS A 38 -13.70 12.31 -14.21
C LYS A 38 -13.14 12.49 -12.80
N ILE A 39 -13.73 13.42 -12.05
CA ILE A 39 -13.45 13.65 -10.64
C ILE A 39 -14.77 13.58 -9.87
N THR A 40 -14.72 12.95 -8.70
CA THR A 40 -15.84 12.78 -7.78
C THR A 40 -15.79 13.90 -6.76
N ALA A 41 -16.91 14.62 -6.60
CA ALA A 41 -17.03 15.69 -5.63
C ALA A 41 -16.86 15.17 -4.19
N GLY A 42 -16.17 15.94 -3.34
CA GLY A 42 -15.88 15.56 -1.95
C GLY A 42 -14.84 14.44 -1.80
N SER A 43 -14.12 14.09 -2.88
CA SER A 43 -13.01 13.14 -2.82
C SER A 43 -11.67 13.85 -2.57
N PRO A 44 -10.61 13.13 -2.18
CA PRO A 44 -9.27 13.71 -2.01
C PRO A 44 -8.73 14.44 -3.24
N ALA A 45 -9.19 14.07 -4.45
CA ALA A 45 -8.78 14.70 -5.70
C ALA A 45 -9.60 15.97 -6.06
N ASP A 46 -10.71 16.21 -5.36
CA ASP A 46 -11.61 17.34 -5.65
C ASP A 46 -10.94 18.68 -5.33
N GLY A 47 -11.04 19.64 -6.26
CA GLY A 47 -10.42 20.97 -6.15
C GLY A 47 -8.90 21.03 -6.35
N ILE A 48 -8.22 19.88 -6.46
CA ILE A 48 -6.77 19.80 -6.66
C ILE A 48 -6.45 19.35 -8.09
N LEU A 49 -7.06 18.24 -8.52
CA LEU A 49 -6.99 17.78 -9.90
C LEU A 49 -8.19 18.32 -10.67
N HIS A 50 -8.03 18.47 -11.98
CA HIS A 50 -9.09 18.88 -12.90
C HIS A 50 -9.21 17.90 -14.07
N ARG A 51 -10.40 17.87 -14.68
CA ARG A 51 -10.63 17.06 -15.88
C ARG A 51 -9.76 17.57 -17.02
N GLY A 52 -9.07 16.66 -17.70
CA GLY A 52 -8.16 16.97 -18.79
C GLY A 52 -6.70 17.14 -18.35
N ASP A 53 -6.42 17.14 -17.04
CA ASP A 53 -5.05 17.15 -16.54
C ASP A 53 -4.31 15.89 -16.98
N ILE A 54 -3.03 16.06 -17.34
CA ILE A 54 -2.14 14.98 -17.78
C ILE A 54 -1.30 14.53 -16.58
N ILE A 55 -1.37 13.25 -16.25
CA ILE A 55 -0.56 12.65 -15.18
C ILE A 55 0.73 12.13 -15.81
N LEU A 56 1.86 12.61 -15.31
CA LEU A 56 3.19 12.24 -15.80
C LEU A 56 3.84 11.17 -14.91
N ASP A 57 3.78 11.39 -13.59
CA ASP A 57 4.39 10.53 -12.57
C ASP A 57 3.41 10.25 -11.44
N ILE A 58 3.44 9.03 -10.90
CA ILE A 58 2.70 8.63 -9.69
C ILE A 58 3.72 8.09 -8.69
N ASP A 59 3.73 8.64 -7.48
CA ASP A 59 4.70 8.24 -6.43
C ASP A 59 6.17 8.28 -6.90
N GLN A 60 6.53 9.33 -7.64
CA GLN A 60 7.86 9.51 -8.26
C GLN A 60 8.23 8.44 -9.32
N LYS A 61 7.25 7.66 -9.79
CA LYS A 61 7.43 6.67 -10.85
C LYS A 61 6.79 7.17 -12.15
N PRO A 62 7.55 7.27 -13.26
CA PRO A 62 7.00 7.69 -14.54
C PRO A 62 6.03 6.65 -15.08
N ILE A 63 4.83 7.08 -15.42
CA ILE A 63 3.78 6.19 -15.92
C ILE A 63 3.65 6.24 -17.44
N SER A 64 4.39 7.11 -18.15
CA SER A 64 4.25 7.33 -19.59
C SER A 64 4.37 6.07 -20.45
N SER A 65 5.21 5.10 -20.04
CA SER A 65 5.42 3.83 -20.75
C SER A 65 4.70 2.64 -20.13
N MET A 66 3.77 2.87 -19.19
CA MET A 66 3.04 1.79 -18.51
C MET A 66 1.73 1.46 -19.24
N PRO A 67 1.34 0.17 -19.28
CA PRO A 67 0.00 -0.20 -19.71
C PRO A 67 -1.05 0.33 -18.73
N HIS A 68 -2.28 0.52 -19.22
CA HIS A 68 -3.38 1.07 -18.42
C HIS A 68 -3.60 0.33 -17.10
N ALA A 69 -3.52 -1.01 -17.11
CA ALA A 69 -3.74 -1.85 -15.94
C ALA A 69 -2.72 -1.56 -14.81
N ASP A 70 -1.43 -1.47 -15.15
CA ASP A 70 -0.36 -1.23 -14.18
C ASP A 70 -0.47 0.17 -13.56
N ALA A 71 -0.81 1.18 -14.37
CA ALA A 71 -1.03 2.54 -13.88
C ALA A 71 -2.21 2.60 -12.89
N LEU A 72 -3.30 1.86 -13.17
CA LEU A 72 -4.43 1.76 -12.26
C LEU A 72 -4.05 1.05 -10.95
N GLU A 73 -3.25 -0.01 -11.02
CA GLU A 73 -2.75 -0.71 -9.83
C GLU A 73 -1.89 0.23 -8.97
N LEU A 74 -1.00 1.01 -9.58
CA LEU A 74 -0.19 2.02 -8.87
C LEU A 74 -1.05 3.05 -8.16
N VAL A 75 -2.09 3.59 -8.81
CA VAL A 75 -3.02 4.53 -8.18
C VAL A 75 -3.72 3.88 -6.98
N GLN A 76 -4.19 2.64 -7.11
CA GLN A 76 -4.89 1.94 -6.02
C GLN A 76 -3.98 1.70 -4.82
N ARG A 77 -2.74 1.28 -5.09
CA ARG A 77 -1.74 0.94 -4.07
C ARG A 77 -1.05 2.16 -3.48
N ALA A 78 -1.08 3.30 -4.16
CA ALA A 78 -0.55 4.54 -3.62
C ALA A 78 -1.18 4.81 -2.25
N GLY A 79 -0.34 5.05 -1.23
CA GLY A 79 -0.79 5.30 0.14
C GLY A 79 -1.14 4.07 0.99
N GLU A 80 -0.97 2.82 0.52
CA GLU A 80 -1.20 1.58 1.31
C GLU A 80 -0.16 1.26 2.39
N GLU A 81 0.58 2.26 2.89
CA GLU A 81 1.86 2.00 3.56
C GLU A 81 1.75 1.22 4.89
N PHE A 82 0.65 1.33 5.62
CA PHE A 82 0.60 0.80 7.00
C PHE A 82 -0.66 0.00 7.38
N GLY A 83 -1.75 0.06 6.63
CA GLY A 83 -3.05 -0.50 7.07
C GLY A 83 -3.02 -2.02 7.35
N PRO A 84 -2.68 -2.85 6.36
CA PRO A 84 -2.67 -4.31 6.53
C PRO A 84 -1.63 -4.81 7.53
N VAL A 85 -0.47 -4.15 7.58
CA VAL A 85 0.64 -4.52 8.45
C VAL A 85 0.31 -4.18 9.91
N VAL A 86 -0.22 -3.00 10.19
CA VAL A 86 -0.63 -2.60 11.56
C VAL A 86 -1.76 -3.49 12.07
N PHE A 87 -2.74 -3.80 11.24
CA PHE A 87 -3.80 -4.74 11.61
C PHE A 87 -3.24 -6.12 11.97
N THR A 88 -2.30 -6.62 11.17
CA THR A 88 -1.62 -7.90 11.42
C THR A 88 -0.81 -7.86 12.72
N ILE A 89 -0.09 -6.77 12.97
CA ILE A 89 0.69 -6.57 14.21
C ILE A 89 -0.23 -6.54 15.44
N ILE A 90 -1.34 -5.80 15.39
CA ILE A 90 -2.31 -5.75 16.51
C ILE A 90 -2.90 -7.14 16.78
N MET A 91 -3.23 -7.89 15.72
CA MET A 91 -3.79 -9.23 15.85
C MET A 91 -2.80 -10.25 16.44
N THR A 92 -1.53 -10.19 16.07
CA THR A 92 -0.50 -11.10 16.59
C THR A 92 -0.09 -10.73 18.01
N ILE A 93 -0.03 -9.43 18.35
CA ILE A 93 0.26 -8.97 19.72
C ILE A 93 -0.85 -9.42 20.69
N ARG A 94 -2.13 -9.27 20.32
CA ARG A 94 -3.26 -9.72 21.14
C ARG A 94 -3.24 -11.22 21.42
N GLN A 95 -2.88 -12.02 20.42
CA GLN A 95 -2.78 -13.48 20.55
C GLN A 95 -1.55 -13.89 21.36
N ALA A 96 -0.39 -13.26 21.13
CA ALA A 96 0.84 -13.54 21.86
C ALA A 96 0.70 -13.22 23.36
N PHE A 97 0.03 -12.11 23.71
CA PHE A 97 -0.18 -11.71 25.09
C PHE A 97 -0.99 -12.76 25.89
N SER A 98 -2.08 -13.28 25.32
CA SER A 98 -2.89 -14.31 26.00
C SER A 98 -2.13 -15.62 26.20
N ILE A 99 -1.34 -16.04 25.20
CA ILE A 99 -0.51 -17.24 25.30
C ILE A 99 0.54 -17.06 26.40
N LEU A 100 1.23 -15.93 26.41
CA LEU A 100 2.30 -15.62 27.36
C LEU A 100 1.76 -15.49 28.79
N LEU A 101 0.61 -14.83 28.98
CA LEU A 101 -0.06 -14.71 30.27
C LEU A 101 -0.54 -16.08 30.78
N SER A 102 -1.11 -16.92 29.90
CA SER A 102 -1.54 -18.28 30.24
C SER A 102 -0.36 -19.15 30.69
N CYS A 103 0.80 -19.03 30.04
CA CYS A 103 1.99 -19.78 30.41
C CYS A 103 2.55 -19.36 31.78
N ILE A 104 2.47 -18.07 32.14
CA ILE A 104 2.95 -17.55 33.43
C ILE A 104 1.98 -17.91 34.57
N PHE A 105 0.66 -17.75 34.36
CA PHE A 105 -0.35 -17.96 35.41
C PHE A 105 -0.54 -19.43 35.80
N TYR A 106 -0.41 -20.36 34.85
CA TYR A 106 -0.56 -21.80 35.13
C TYR A 106 0.68 -22.46 35.73
N GLY A 107 1.73 -21.68 36.03
CA GLY A 107 2.83 -22.12 36.90
C GLY A 107 3.63 -23.31 36.38
N HIS A 108 3.68 -23.53 35.06
CA HIS A 108 4.60 -24.51 34.50
C HIS A 108 6.03 -23.96 34.60
N TYR A 109 6.94 -24.71 35.21
CA TYR A 109 8.38 -24.53 34.99
C TYR A 109 8.60 -24.66 33.49
N LEU A 110 8.63 -23.54 32.77
CA LEU A 110 8.83 -23.49 31.32
C LEU A 110 10.23 -24.03 31.02
N SER A 111 10.29 -25.34 30.80
CA SER A 111 11.46 -26.02 30.31
C SER A 111 11.94 -25.32 29.04
N TRP A 112 13.25 -25.29 28.81
CA TRP A 112 13.88 -24.52 27.74
C TRP A 112 13.25 -24.79 26.35
N TYR A 113 12.65 -25.97 26.13
CA TYR A 113 11.89 -26.33 24.93
C TYR A 113 10.73 -25.36 24.62
N SER A 114 10.05 -24.82 25.63
CA SER A 114 8.97 -23.84 25.43
C SER A 114 9.50 -22.48 25.01
N ILE A 115 10.67 -22.08 25.50
CA ILE A 115 11.36 -20.84 25.08
C ILE A 115 11.81 -20.96 23.63
N VAL A 116 12.31 -22.13 23.23
CA VAL A 116 12.64 -22.44 21.82
C VAL A 116 11.39 -22.41 20.95
N GLY A 117 10.28 -23.01 21.40
CA GLY A 117 9.00 -22.99 20.69
C GLY A 117 8.44 -21.59 20.48
N ILE A 118 8.48 -20.74 21.51
CA ILE A 118 8.05 -19.33 21.42
C ILE A 118 8.94 -18.56 20.43
N ASN A 119 10.27 -18.75 20.49
CA ASN A 119 11.18 -18.13 19.53
C ASN A 119 10.91 -18.58 18.09
N ILE A 120 10.61 -19.86 17.86
CA ILE A 120 10.27 -20.38 16.53
C ILE A 120 8.95 -19.76 16.02
N VAL A 121 7.92 -19.65 16.86
CA VAL A 121 6.65 -19.04 16.48
C VAL A 121 6.81 -17.54 16.22
N PHE A 122 7.53 -16.82 17.06
CA PHE A 122 7.84 -15.40 16.84
C PHE A 122 8.68 -15.21 15.58
N LEU A 123 9.68 -16.06 15.32
CA LEU A 123 10.47 -16.05 14.10
C LEU A 123 9.60 -16.35 12.87
N ALA A 124 8.67 -17.31 12.94
CA ALA A 124 7.76 -17.63 11.85
C ALA A 124 6.77 -16.49 11.55
N ILE A 125 6.23 -15.84 12.58
CA ILE A 125 5.36 -14.67 12.44
C ILE A 125 6.15 -13.47 11.91
N PHE A 126 7.37 -13.25 12.40
CA PHE A 126 8.25 -12.19 11.92
C PHE A 126 8.64 -12.41 10.47
N ILE A 127 9.03 -13.63 10.09
CA ILE A 127 9.30 -14.02 8.69
C ILE A 127 8.05 -13.80 7.84
N HIS A 128 6.86 -14.23 8.27
CA HIS A 128 5.63 -14.02 7.50
C HIS A 128 5.32 -12.53 7.30
N ALA A 129 5.45 -11.72 8.36
CA ALA A 129 5.31 -10.26 8.28
C ALA A 129 6.36 -9.63 7.35
N PHE A 130 7.61 -10.10 7.43
CA PHE A 130 8.71 -9.62 6.58
C PHE A 130 8.54 -10.04 5.12
N TYR A 131 8.02 -11.24 4.85
CA TYR A 131 7.68 -11.70 3.51
C TYR A 131 6.50 -10.93 2.94
N GLN A 132 5.48 -10.60 3.72
CA GLN A 132 4.40 -9.72 3.27
C GLN A 132 4.90 -8.31 2.97
N PHE A 133 5.80 -7.77 3.80
CA PHE A 133 6.44 -6.48 3.55
C PHE A 133 7.29 -6.51 2.25
N LYS A 134 8.10 -7.56 2.07
CA LYS A 134 8.91 -7.73 0.85
C LYS A 134 8.04 -7.95 -0.39
N ARG A 135 6.91 -8.65 -0.28
CA ARG A 135 5.95 -8.82 -1.38
C ARG A 135 5.33 -7.49 -1.82
N SER A 136 5.09 -6.57 -0.88
CA SER A 136 4.70 -5.19 -1.22
C SER A 136 5.78 -4.49 -2.06
N LYS A 137 7.06 -4.73 -1.74
CA LYS A 137 8.21 -4.17 -2.49
C LYS A 137 8.46 -4.86 -3.84
N GLN A 138 8.19 -6.16 -3.98
CA GLN A 138 8.56 -6.96 -5.17
C GLN A 138 7.70 -6.70 -6.40
N SER A 139 6.46 -6.25 -6.26
CA SER A 139 5.67 -5.80 -7.42
C SER A 139 6.19 -4.48 -8.02
N ASN A 140 7.07 -3.75 -7.32
CA ASN A 140 7.71 -2.52 -7.82
C ASN A 140 9.13 -2.73 -8.39
N SER A 141 9.60 -3.98 -8.59
CA SER A 141 10.96 -4.22 -9.09
C SER A 141 11.06 -5.35 -10.13
N SER A 142 10.02 -5.56 -10.93
CA SER A 142 10.13 -6.37 -12.15
C SER A 142 9.96 -5.48 -13.38
N ILE A 143 11.05 -4.81 -13.77
CA ILE A 143 11.29 -4.43 -15.17
C ILE A 143 12.72 -4.87 -15.49
N VAL A 144 12.83 -6.01 -16.17
CA VAL A 144 13.82 -6.25 -17.22
C VAL A 144 13.02 -6.42 -18.49
#